data_AF-A0A538CR78-F1
#
_entry.id   AF-A0A538CR78-F1
#
_cell.length_a   1.000
_cell.length_b   1.000
_cell.length_c   1.000
_cell.angle_alpha   90.00
_cell.angle_beta   90.00
_cell.angle_gamma   90.00
#
_symmetry.space_group_name_H-M   'P 1'
#
loop_
_entity.id
_entity.type
_entity.pdbx_description
1 polymer ?
#
loop_
_entity_poly.entity_id
_entity_poly.type
_entity_poly.pdbx_seq_one_letter_code
_entity_poly.pdbx_strand_id
1 'polypeptide(L)' 'QFHPEFKSRPENPAPLFREFVAAAKEHATGGEPAVADEIRASRGASNN' A
#
# COMPACT_ATOMS: atom_id res chain seq x y z
N GLN A 1 -17.39 3.27 7.66
CA GLN A 1 -16.66 2.00 7.48
C GLN A 1 -17.48 1.12 6.56
N PHE A 2 -16.86 0.46 5.59
CA PHE A 2 -17.53 -0.48 4.68
C PHE A 2 -16.74 -1.77 4.60
N HIS A 3 -17.40 -2.86 4.24
CA HIS A 3 -16.85 -4.22 4.22
C HIS A 3 -16.54 -4.64 2.77
N PRO A 4 -15.31 -4.40 2.26
CA PRO A 4 -14.92 -4.81 0.90
C PRO A 4 -14.91 -6.33 0.71
N GLU A 5 -14.78 -7.11 1.78
CA GLU A 5 -14.79 -8.58 1.78
C GLU A 5 -16.08 -9.16 1.20
N PHE A 6 -17.22 -8.51 1.41
CA PHE A 6 -18.50 -9.01 0.91
C PHE A 6 -18.62 -8.93 -0.62
N LYS A 7 -17.85 -8.04 -1.26
CA LYS A 7 -17.86 -7.84 -2.71
C LYS A 7 -16.69 -8.52 -3.44
N SER A 8 -15.74 -9.11 -2.70
CA SER A 8 -14.59 -9.81 -3.29
C SER A 8 -14.98 -11.21 -3.77
N ARG A 9 -14.42 -11.64 -4.91
CA ARG A 9 -14.56 -13.00 -5.46
C ARG A 9 -13.18 -13.55 -5.84
N PRO A 10 -12.99 -14.88 -5.94
CA PRO A 10 -11.70 -15.47 -6.30
C PRO A 10 -11.13 -14.93 -7.62
N GLU A 11 -11.96 -14.82 -8.64
CA GLU A 11 -11.63 -14.33 -9.99
C GLU A 11 -11.69 -12.80 -10.12
N ASN A 12 -12.28 -12.11 -9.15
CA ASN A 12 -12.37 -10.65 -9.11
C ASN A 12 -12.18 -10.12 -7.68
N PRO A 13 -10.92 -10.05 -7.20
CA PRO A 13 -10.61 -9.53 -5.88
C PRO A 13 -11.00 -8.06 -5.76
N ALA A 14 -11.55 -7.66 -4.60
CA ALA A 14 -11.87 -6.27 -4.34
C ALA A 14 -10.61 -5.37 -4.53
N PRO A 15 -10.74 -4.18 -5.18
CA PRO A 15 -9.59 -3.34 -5.50
C PRO A 15 -8.68 -3.05 -4.30
N LEU A 16 -9.25 -2.76 -3.14
CA LEU A 16 -8.48 -2.48 -1.93
C LEU A 16 -7.53 -3.62 -1.54
N PHE A 17 -8.00 -4.87 -1.59
CA PHE A 17 -7.17 -6.03 -1.24
C PHE A 17 -6.12 -6.32 -2.30
N ARG A 18 -6.47 -6.17 -3.59
CA ARG A 18 -5.52 -6.36 -4.68
C ARG A 18 -4.35 -5.39 -4.58
N GLU A 19 -4.62 -4.11 -4.41
CA GLU A 19 -3.57 -3.08 -4.30
C GLU A 19 -2.75 -3.23 -3.02
N PHE A 20 -3.39 -3.58 -1.89
CA PHE A 20 -2.67 -3.84 -0.64
C PHE A 20 -1.65 -4.97 -0.78
N VAL A 21 -2.05 -6.12 -1.36
CA VAL A 21 -1.13 -7.26 -1.57
C VAL A 21 -0.03 -6.90 -2.57
N ALA A 22 -0.34 -6.11 -3.61
CA ALA A 22 0.66 -5.63 -4.56
C ALA A 22 1.74 -4.78 -3.86
N ALA A 23 1.33 -3.81 -3.05
CA ALA A 23 2.26 -2.98 -2.27
C ALA A 23 3.08 -3.80 -1.26
N ALA A 24 2.46 -4.77 -0.59
CA ALA A 24 3.17 -5.67 0.33
C ALA A 24 4.22 -6.52 -0.38
N LYS A 25 3.92 -6.99 -1.61
CA LYS A 25 4.86 -7.74 -2.44
C LYS A 25 6.05 -6.87 -2.85
N GLU A 26 5.79 -5.64 -3.31
CA GLU A 26 6.84 -4.67 -3.68
C GLU A 26 7.81 -4.43 -2.52
N HIS A 27 7.26 -4.11 -1.34
CA HIS A 27 8.02 -3.91 -0.12
C HIS A 27 8.85 -5.15 0.26
N ALA A 28 8.27 -6.36 0.19
CA ALA A 28 8.99 -7.59 0.50
C ALA A 28 10.15 -7.89 -0.46
N THR A 29 10.05 -7.46 -1.72
CA THR A 29 11.09 -7.65 -2.73
C THR A 29 12.19 -6.58 -2.72
N GLY A 30 12.19 -5.68 -1.72
CA GLY A 30 13.16 -4.60 -1.62
C GLY A 30 12.89 -3.45 -2.61
N GLY A 31 11.68 -3.38 -3.16
CA GLY A 31 11.19 -2.16 -3.78
C GLY A 31 10.93 -1.16 -2.66
N GLU A 32 11.81 -0.17 -2.50
CA GLU A 32 11.51 1.00 -1.70
C GLU A 32 10.24 1.62 -2.31
N PRO A 33 9.12 1.69 -1.56
CA PRO A 33 7.90 2.24 -2.11
C PRO A 33 8.18 3.69 -2.53
N ALA A 34 7.83 4.08 -3.75
CA ALA A 34 8.06 5.45 -4.23
C ALA A 34 7.48 6.53 -3.29
N VAL A 35 6.44 6.18 -2.53
CA VAL A 35 5.81 7.04 -1.51
C VAL A 35 6.51 7.04 -0.14
N ALA A 36 7.28 5.99 0.18
CA ALA A 36 8.01 5.90 1.44
C ALA A 36 9.15 6.94 1.47
N ASP A 37 9.79 7.19 0.33
CA ASP A 37 10.80 8.23 0.19
C ASP A 37 10.23 9.63 0.44
N GLU A 38 9.03 9.93 -0.08
CA GLU A 38 8.37 11.23 0.11
C GLU A 38 7.94 11.45 1.59
N ILE A 39 7.40 10.41 2.23
CA ILE A 39 7.04 10.45 3.66
C ILE A 39 8.30 10.58 4.52
N ARG A 40 9.39 9.91 4.17
CA ARG A 40 10.67 10.02 4.88
C ARG A 40 11.30 11.39 4.71
N ALA A 41 11.27 11.96 3.50
CA ALA A 41 11.78 13.29 3.20
C ALA A 41 11.00 14.38 3.96
N SER A 42 9.66 14.29 3.98
CA SER A 42 8.80 15.23 4.70
C SER A 42 8.96 15.14 6.23
N ARG A 43 9.18 13.93 6.78
CA ARG A 43 9.45 13.74 8.22
C ARG A 43 10.85 14.21 8.64
N GLY A 44 11.84 14.13 7.76
CA GLY A 44 13.19 14.64 8.01
C GLY A 44 13.29 16.16 8.01
N ALA A 45 12.45 16.85 7.24
CA ALA A 45 12.47 18.31 7.08
C ALA A 45 11.82 19.10 8.24
N SER A 46 11.02 18.46 9.10
CA SER A 46 10.30 19.14 10.19
C SER A 46 11.10 19.32 11.49
N ASN A 47 12.29 18.73 11.59
CA ASN A 47 13.18 18.87 12.76
C ASN A 47 14.33 19.85 12.44
N ASN A 48 14.03 21.14 12.29
CA ASN A 48 15.01 22.22 12.43
C ASN A 48 14.33 23.53 12.82
#